data_AF-A0A3C2B824-F1
#
_entry.id   AF-A0A3C2B824-F1
#
_cell.length_a   1.000
_cell.length_b   1.000
_cell.length_c   1.000
_cell.angle_alpha   90.00
_cell.angle_beta   90.00
_cell.angle_gamma   90.00
#
_symmetry.space_group_name_H-M   'P 1'
#
loop_
_entity.id
_entity.type
_entity.pdbx_description
1 polymer ?
#
loop_
_entity_poly.entity_id
_entity_poly.type
_entity_poly.pdbx_seq_one_letter_code
_entity_poly.pdbx_strand_id
1 'polypeptide(L)'
;MTPVATDLDFRQFRLAVGDERTLPNGRVEGTTIADWQRVLEASRSLAISVNLTPVGSGRPAPAAATDLFPSDGELVTVSVLLPGPVQVNLFPYAVSSIDFDFDTAEIVDQDSLDRLAEFVRAVASACELPVVLTHEGADELPLARYDPADDSFRLFGTRLFVDTQVVSIESLVGRRVASWAAVEMALDDPSHAEPTFADPAELCVQALALDVRFEDGASCRFVTYQSDEAWGLELRADAAAPDEPVSWAGIYRQREINEFPHGLVEGAEVLVASWGDLIEARLAIDGREVLLIAGELDLLPSGVLVATWGDESVLGFTDPNNAERLPWRPSREVWR
;
A
#
# COMPACT_ATOMS: atom_id res chain seq x y z
N MET A 1 -24.00 -9.01 17.44
CA MET A 1 -23.15 -10.21 17.21
C MET A 1 -21.71 -9.77 17.34
N THR A 2 -20.84 -10.60 17.92
CA THR A 2 -19.39 -10.41 17.80
C THR A 2 -19.00 -10.85 16.40
N PRO A 3 -18.28 -10.04 15.60
CA PRO A 3 -17.87 -10.45 14.26
C PRO A 3 -16.99 -11.70 14.32
N VAL A 4 -17.09 -12.53 13.29
CA VAL A 4 -16.18 -13.67 13.11
C VAL A 4 -14.91 -13.11 12.48
N ALA A 5 -13.77 -13.36 13.14
CA ALA A 5 -12.46 -12.93 12.63
C ALA A 5 -12.28 -13.41 11.19
N THR A 6 -11.95 -12.47 10.29
CA THR A 6 -11.69 -12.82 8.89
C THR A 6 -10.22 -13.25 8.69
N ASP A 7 -9.97 -13.98 7.61
CA ASP A 7 -8.63 -14.29 7.10
C ASP A 7 -7.99 -13.09 6.37
N LEU A 8 -8.73 -12.00 6.15
CA LEU A 8 -8.18 -10.72 5.72
C LEU A 8 -7.55 -9.96 6.89
N ASP A 9 -6.26 -9.66 6.77
CA ASP A 9 -5.59 -8.76 7.69
C ASP A 9 -5.85 -7.28 7.34
N PHE A 10 -6.13 -6.46 8.34
CA PHE A 10 -6.43 -5.03 8.20
C PHE A 10 -5.30 -4.24 7.54
N ARG A 11 -4.05 -4.52 7.88
CA ARG A 11 -2.91 -3.80 7.33
C ARG A 11 -2.69 -4.19 5.87
N GLN A 12 -2.81 -5.48 5.53
CA GLN A 12 -2.76 -5.92 4.13
C GLN A 12 -3.85 -5.30 3.28
N PHE A 13 -5.06 -5.25 3.84
CA PHE A 13 -6.18 -4.58 3.19
C PHE A 13 -5.87 -3.11 2.94
N ARG A 14 -5.36 -2.37 3.95
CA ARG A 14 -4.96 -0.96 3.84
C ARG A 14 -3.87 -0.72 2.80
N LEU A 15 -2.84 -1.57 2.75
CA LEU A 15 -1.81 -1.49 1.70
C LEU A 15 -2.39 -1.72 0.31
N ALA A 16 -3.31 -2.68 0.19
CA ALA A 16 -3.94 -2.98 -1.08
C ALA A 16 -4.87 -1.84 -1.54
N VAL A 17 -5.62 -1.19 -0.64
CA VAL A 17 -6.51 -0.07 -1.00
C VAL A 17 -5.83 1.29 -1.12
N GLY A 18 -4.66 1.47 -0.48
CA GLY A 18 -3.97 2.75 -0.35
C GLY A 18 -4.50 3.61 0.81
N ASP A 19 -3.81 4.72 1.08
CA ASP A 19 -4.05 5.52 2.31
C ASP A 19 -5.15 6.59 2.22
N GLU A 20 -5.82 6.71 1.07
CA GLU A 20 -6.83 7.75 0.81
C GLU A 20 -8.27 7.27 1.03
N ARG A 21 -9.18 8.23 1.26
CA ARG A 21 -10.64 8.02 1.33
C ARG A 21 -11.20 7.63 -0.04
N THR A 22 -10.98 6.39 -0.41
CA THR A 22 -11.45 5.79 -1.66
C THR A 22 -12.79 5.09 -1.43
N LEU A 23 -13.55 4.91 -2.50
CA LEU A 23 -14.78 4.11 -2.49
C LEU A 23 -14.60 2.82 -3.30
N PRO A 24 -13.84 1.81 -2.82
CA PRO A 24 -13.74 0.54 -3.52
C PRO A 24 -15.12 -0.03 -3.83
N ASN A 25 -15.25 -0.57 -5.04
CA ASN A 25 -16.48 -1.19 -5.48
C ASN A 25 -16.46 -2.68 -5.10
N GLY A 26 -17.61 -3.23 -4.75
CA GLY A 26 -17.86 -4.65 -4.71
C GLY A 26 -18.86 -5.05 -5.77
N ARG A 27 -18.61 -6.16 -6.46
CA ARG A 27 -19.49 -6.68 -7.53
C ARG A 27 -19.70 -8.18 -7.42
N VAL A 28 -20.95 -8.60 -7.66
CA VAL A 28 -21.33 -9.99 -7.95
C VAL A 28 -22.04 -10.03 -9.29
N GLU A 29 -21.45 -10.75 -10.25
CA GLU A 29 -22.00 -10.89 -11.60
C GLU A 29 -22.86 -12.14 -11.76
N GLY A 30 -23.83 -12.10 -12.68
CA GLY A 30 -24.68 -13.25 -13.01
C GLY A 30 -25.80 -13.49 -11.99
N THR A 31 -26.20 -12.46 -11.26
CA THR A 31 -27.26 -12.54 -10.26
C THR A 31 -28.66 -12.53 -10.88
N THR A 32 -29.65 -12.76 -10.04
CA THR A 32 -31.08 -12.76 -10.36
C THR A 32 -31.84 -11.94 -9.33
N ILE A 33 -33.12 -11.68 -9.60
CA ILE A 33 -33.97 -10.96 -8.64
C ILE A 33 -34.15 -11.73 -7.32
N ALA A 34 -34.06 -13.07 -7.36
CA ALA A 34 -34.11 -13.90 -6.17
C ALA A 34 -32.84 -13.76 -5.33
N ASP A 35 -31.69 -13.51 -5.95
CA ASP A 35 -30.42 -13.30 -5.24
C ASP A 35 -30.43 -11.94 -4.56
N TRP A 36 -30.90 -10.89 -5.26
CA TRP A 36 -31.17 -9.58 -4.67
C TRP A 36 -32.10 -9.65 -3.45
N GLN A 37 -33.15 -10.47 -3.51
CA GLN A 37 -34.05 -10.68 -2.36
C GLN A 37 -33.29 -11.29 -1.16
N ARG A 38 -32.48 -12.33 -1.41
CA ARG A 38 -31.68 -12.98 -0.34
C ARG A 38 -30.63 -12.03 0.23
N VAL A 39 -30.01 -11.18 -0.60
CA VAL A 39 -29.05 -10.15 -0.15
C VAL A 39 -29.73 -9.08 0.70
N LEU A 40 -30.93 -8.62 0.36
CA LEU A 40 -31.69 -7.69 1.21
C LEU A 40 -32.03 -8.31 2.57
N GLU A 41 -32.43 -9.58 2.58
CA GLU A 41 -32.72 -10.33 3.82
C GLU A 41 -31.46 -10.51 4.68
N ALA A 42 -30.35 -10.94 4.07
CA ALA A 42 -29.06 -11.05 4.73
C ALA A 42 -28.59 -9.71 5.30
N SER A 43 -28.70 -8.62 4.53
CA SER A 43 -28.33 -7.27 4.96
C SER A 43 -29.11 -6.85 6.21
N ARG A 44 -30.43 -7.11 6.26
CA ARG A 44 -31.26 -6.83 7.45
C ARG A 44 -30.89 -7.65 8.67
N SER A 45 -30.32 -8.85 8.48
CA SER A 45 -29.88 -9.70 9.60
C SER A 45 -28.55 -9.25 10.22
N LEU A 46 -27.69 -8.60 9.43
CA LEU A 46 -26.36 -8.15 9.85
C LEU A 46 -26.35 -6.68 10.33
N ALA A 47 -27.18 -5.83 9.72
CA ALA A 47 -27.09 -4.39 9.86
C ALA A 47 -27.86 -3.84 11.07
N ILE A 48 -27.43 -2.67 11.56
CA ILE A 48 -28.22 -1.82 12.46
C ILE A 48 -29.42 -1.25 11.70
N SER A 49 -29.23 -0.85 10.44
CA SER A 49 -30.30 -0.33 9.60
C SER A 49 -30.05 -0.55 8.11
N VAL A 50 -31.14 -0.68 7.34
CA VAL A 50 -31.12 -0.81 5.89
C VAL A 50 -32.15 0.15 5.31
N ASN A 51 -31.69 1.22 4.66
CA ASN A 51 -32.52 2.36 4.26
C ASN A 51 -32.39 2.66 2.76
N LEU A 52 -33.46 3.16 2.16
CA LEU A 52 -33.43 3.78 0.83
C LEU A 52 -32.97 5.23 0.93
N THR A 53 -32.10 5.63 0.01
CA THR A 53 -31.59 6.99 -0.15
C THR A 53 -32.23 7.68 -1.38
N PRO A 54 -32.27 9.04 -1.45
CA PRO A 54 -31.29 9.98 -0.91
C PRO A 54 -31.17 9.96 0.62
N VAL A 55 -29.92 10.01 1.09
CA VAL A 55 -29.55 10.05 2.52
C VAL A 55 -30.34 11.16 3.19
N GLY A 56 -31.13 10.81 4.20
CA GLY A 56 -32.01 11.75 4.91
C GLY A 56 -33.50 11.55 4.71
N SER A 57 -33.94 10.70 3.76
CA SER A 57 -35.37 10.34 3.67
C SER A 57 -35.82 9.41 4.81
N GLY A 58 -34.88 8.65 5.39
CA GLY A 58 -35.12 7.71 6.49
C GLY A 58 -36.10 6.58 6.15
N ARG A 59 -36.37 6.35 4.86
CA ARG A 59 -37.30 5.31 4.44
C ARG A 59 -36.63 3.93 4.53
N PRO A 60 -37.26 2.95 5.20
CA PRO A 60 -36.76 1.58 5.21
C PRO A 60 -36.65 1.03 3.78
N ALA A 61 -35.66 0.19 3.53
CA ALA A 61 -35.57 -0.52 2.26
C ALA A 61 -36.80 -1.41 2.01
N PRO A 62 -37.29 -1.51 0.76
CA PRO A 62 -38.54 -2.18 0.44
C PRO A 62 -38.42 -3.67 0.73
N ALA A 63 -39.51 -4.29 1.18
CA ALA A 63 -39.51 -5.70 1.56
C ALA A 63 -39.15 -6.63 0.39
N ALA A 64 -39.62 -6.29 -0.81
CA ALA A 64 -39.40 -7.04 -2.04
C ALA A 64 -38.31 -6.39 -2.91
N ALA A 65 -37.36 -7.20 -3.40
CA ALA A 65 -36.30 -6.74 -4.28
C ALA A 65 -36.80 -6.19 -5.62
N THR A 66 -37.97 -6.63 -6.10
CA THR A 66 -38.58 -6.09 -7.33
C THR A 66 -38.84 -4.59 -7.27
N ASP A 67 -39.06 -4.07 -6.06
CA ASP A 67 -39.34 -2.65 -5.84
C ASP A 67 -38.07 -1.78 -5.89
N LEU A 68 -36.87 -2.41 -5.96
CA LEU A 68 -35.61 -1.71 -6.18
C LEU A 68 -35.36 -1.34 -7.65
N PHE A 69 -36.10 -1.97 -8.59
CA PHE A 69 -35.89 -1.81 -10.03
C PHE A 69 -37.13 -1.21 -10.71
N PRO A 70 -37.54 0.02 -10.34
CA PRO A 70 -38.76 0.62 -10.89
C PRO A 70 -38.59 0.95 -12.38
N SER A 71 -39.70 0.89 -13.12
CA SER A 71 -39.72 1.08 -14.58
C SER A 71 -39.54 2.54 -15.02
N ASP A 72 -39.57 3.49 -14.09
CA ASP A 72 -39.42 4.93 -14.34
C ASP A 72 -37.94 5.38 -14.38
N GLY A 73 -37.00 4.48 -14.05
CA GLY A 73 -35.56 4.71 -14.18
C GLY A 73 -34.97 5.59 -13.07
N GLU A 74 -35.69 5.82 -11.97
CA GLU A 74 -35.13 6.50 -10.81
C GLU A 74 -34.07 5.60 -10.15
N LEU A 75 -32.82 6.07 -10.11
CA LEU A 75 -31.74 5.38 -9.42
C LEU A 75 -31.97 5.47 -7.91
N VAL A 76 -32.12 4.30 -7.29
CA VAL A 76 -32.19 4.18 -5.83
C VAL A 76 -30.87 3.65 -5.30
N THR A 77 -30.50 4.03 -4.08
CA THR A 77 -29.36 3.44 -3.38
C THR A 77 -29.84 2.89 -2.03
N VAL A 78 -29.42 1.67 -1.71
CA VAL A 78 -29.75 1.02 -0.43
C VAL A 78 -28.53 1.09 0.48
N SER A 79 -28.59 1.96 1.50
CA SER A 79 -27.52 2.07 2.49
C SER A 79 -27.71 1.06 3.60
N VAL A 80 -26.68 0.26 3.85
CA VAL A 80 -26.59 -0.79 4.86
C VAL A 80 -25.59 -0.32 5.92
N LEU A 81 -26.10 0.10 7.08
CA LEU A 81 -25.24 0.48 8.20
C LEU A 81 -24.94 -0.75 9.06
N LEU A 82 -23.72 -1.27 8.97
CA LEU A 82 -23.24 -2.37 9.80
C LEU A 82 -23.01 -1.88 11.23
N PRO A 83 -22.95 -2.76 12.24
CA PRO A 83 -22.59 -2.30 13.57
C PRO A 83 -21.16 -1.75 13.55
N GLY A 84 -20.92 -0.59 14.19
CA GLY A 84 -19.67 0.17 14.02
C GLY A 84 -19.84 1.35 13.06
N PRO A 85 -18.75 1.94 12.53
CA PRO A 85 -18.82 3.06 11.60
C PRO A 85 -19.02 2.65 10.14
N VAL A 86 -19.05 1.35 9.82
CA VAL A 86 -19.01 0.84 8.44
C VAL A 86 -20.38 0.90 7.77
N GLN A 87 -20.47 1.63 6.67
CA GLN A 87 -21.60 1.70 5.78
C GLN A 87 -21.24 1.10 4.41
N VAL A 88 -22.16 0.29 3.88
CA VAL A 88 -22.09 -0.22 2.51
C VAL A 88 -23.27 0.31 1.73
N ASN A 89 -23.07 0.83 0.52
CA ASN A 89 -24.17 1.30 -0.33
C ASN A 89 -24.36 0.35 -1.50
N LEU A 90 -25.53 -0.29 -1.59
CA LEU A 90 -25.90 -1.14 -2.72
C LEU A 90 -26.55 -0.30 -3.84
N PHE A 91 -26.19 -0.61 -5.08
CA PHE A 91 -26.66 0.06 -6.28
C PHE A 91 -27.39 -0.94 -7.21
N PRO A 92 -28.73 -0.96 -7.21
CA PRO A 92 -29.54 -1.81 -8.07
C PRO A 92 -29.59 -1.27 -9.52
N TYR A 93 -28.44 -1.23 -10.19
CA TYR A 93 -28.35 -0.80 -11.59
C TYR A 93 -28.90 -1.85 -12.56
N ALA A 94 -28.69 -3.14 -12.26
CA ALA A 94 -29.17 -4.25 -13.07
C ALA A 94 -29.55 -5.44 -12.20
N VAL A 95 -30.55 -6.22 -12.63
CA VAL A 95 -30.91 -7.47 -11.93
C VAL A 95 -29.80 -8.52 -12.02
N SER A 96 -28.94 -8.43 -13.05
CA SER A 96 -27.87 -9.39 -13.33
C SER A 96 -26.56 -9.11 -12.60
N SER A 97 -26.48 -8.02 -11.84
CA SER A 97 -25.31 -7.67 -11.04
C SER A 97 -25.76 -7.18 -9.67
N ILE A 98 -24.97 -7.42 -8.63
CA ILE A 98 -25.07 -6.70 -7.36
C ILE A 98 -23.83 -5.84 -7.25
N ASP A 99 -24.01 -4.52 -7.26
CA ASP A 99 -22.95 -3.54 -7.14
C ASP A 99 -23.07 -2.84 -5.78
N PHE A 100 -21.94 -2.58 -5.12
CA PHE A 100 -21.90 -1.79 -3.91
C PHE A 100 -20.58 -1.04 -3.77
N ASP A 101 -20.54 -0.03 -2.89
CA ASP A 101 -19.32 0.62 -2.45
C ASP A 101 -19.24 0.69 -0.91
N PHE A 102 -18.07 1.03 -0.39
CA PHE A 102 -17.84 1.37 1.01
C PHE A 102 -16.69 2.38 1.12
N ASP A 103 -16.67 3.21 2.17
CA ASP A 103 -15.59 4.18 2.38
C ASP A 103 -14.45 3.56 3.18
N THR A 104 -13.24 3.55 2.62
CA THR A 104 -12.06 3.02 3.32
C THR A 104 -11.70 3.82 4.57
N ALA A 105 -12.19 5.05 4.72
CA ALA A 105 -12.07 5.85 5.94
C ALA A 105 -12.88 5.28 7.11
N GLU A 106 -13.89 4.45 6.84
CA GLU A 106 -14.70 3.77 7.84
C GLU A 106 -14.07 2.45 8.30
N ILE A 107 -13.09 1.94 7.55
CA ILE A 107 -12.29 0.76 7.88
C ILE A 107 -11.01 1.23 8.59
N VAL A 108 -11.09 1.36 9.92
CA VAL A 108 -10.05 1.99 10.76
C VAL A 108 -9.22 0.98 11.58
N ASP A 109 -9.72 -0.24 11.70
CA ASP A 109 -9.08 -1.34 12.43
C ASP A 109 -9.59 -2.71 11.95
N GLN A 110 -9.04 -3.78 12.53
CA GLN A 110 -9.45 -5.15 12.21
C GLN A 110 -10.94 -5.42 12.48
N ASP A 111 -11.54 -4.84 13.52
CA ASP A 111 -12.96 -5.09 13.83
C ASP A 111 -13.86 -4.48 12.74
N SER A 112 -13.54 -3.29 12.26
CA SER A 112 -14.23 -2.67 11.11
C SER A 112 -14.06 -3.47 9.82
N LEU A 113 -12.88 -4.05 9.56
CA LEU A 113 -12.66 -4.92 8.40
C LEU A 113 -13.41 -6.26 8.53
N ASP A 114 -13.39 -6.89 9.71
CA ASP A 114 -14.12 -8.14 9.97
C ASP A 114 -15.61 -7.98 9.66
N ARG A 115 -16.19 -6.82 9.97
CA ARG A 115 -17.61 -6.50 9.68
C ARG A 115 -17.88 -6.35 8.18
N LEU A 116 -17.01 -5.64 7.46
CA LEU A 116 -17.10 -5.56 6.00
C LEU A 116 -16.97 -6.97 5.38
N ALA A 117 -16.01 -7.76 5.86
CA ALA A 117 -15.80 -9.12 5.42
C ALA A 117 -17.03 -10.01 5.68
N GLU A 118 -17.65 -9.91 6.87
CA GLU A 118 -18.90 -10.61 7.20
C GLU A 118 -20.04 -10.23 6.24
N PHE A 119 -20.18 -8.95 5.89
CA PHE A 119 -21.14 -8.52 4.88
C PHE A 119 -20.84 -9.13 3.51
N VAL A 120 -19.58 -9.09 3.05
CA VAL A 120 -19.15 -9.69 1.77
C VAL A 120 -19.44 -11.19 1.74
N ARG A 121 -19.11 -11.92 2.83
CA ARG A 121 -19.44 -13.36 2.96
C ARG A 121 -20.93 -13.61 2.83
N ALA A 122 -21.75 -12.79 3.47
CA ALA A 122 -23.21 -12.93 3.43
C ALA A 122 -23.78 -12.64 2.04
N VAL A 123 -23.26 -11.66 1.32
CA VAL A 123 -23.63 -11.38 -0.07
C VAL A 123 -23.28 -12.56 -0.97
N ALA A 124 -22.04 -13.03 -0.90
CA ALA A 124 -21.57 -14.18 -1.70
C ALA A 124 -22.35 -15.46 -1.39
N SER A 125 -22.62 -15.73 -0.11
CA SER A 125 -23.40 -16.89 0.33
C SER A 125 -24.85 -16.81 -0.14
N ALA A 126 -25.47 -15.63 -0.05
CA ALA A 126 -26.82 -15.42 -0.55
C ALA A 126 -26.92 -15.66 -2.07
N CYS A 127 -25.90 -15.29 -2.83
CA CYS A 127 -25.87 -15.46 -4.28
C CYS A 127 -25.35 -16.82 -4.75
N GLU A 128 -24.64 -17.56 -3.88
CA GLU A 128 -23.80 -18.71 -4.25
C GLU A 128 -22.78 -18.36 -5.34
N LEU A 129 -22.29 -17.12 -5.32
CA LEU A 129 -21.41 -16.55 -6.33
C LEU A 129 -20.25 -15.76 -5.68
N PRO A 130 -19.07 -15.71 -6.30
CA PRO A 130 -17.94 -14.93 -5.80
C PRO A 130 -18.25 -13.43 -5.76
N VAL A 131 -17.69 -12.74 -4.76
CA VAL A 131 -17.68 -11.27 -4.70
C VAL A 131 -16.28 -10.80 -5.07
N VAL A 132 -16.20 -9.84 -6.00
CA VAL A 132 -14.95 -9.17 -6.36
C VAL A 132 -14.99 -7.75 -5.82
N LEU A 133 -13.97 -7.35 -5.08
CA LEU A 133 -13.72 -5.97 -4.70
C LEU A 133 -12.70 -5.37 -5.68
N THR A 134 -12.90 -4.14 -6.13
CA THR A 134 -12.04 -3.41 -7.06
C THR A 134 -11.79 -1.99 -6.57
N HIS A 135 -10.77 -1.33 -7.11
CA HIS A 135 -10.59 0.09 -6.89
C HIS A 135 -11.71 0.89 -7.57
N GLU A 136 -12.06 2.04 -6.99
CA GLU A 136 -13.00 2.97 -7.60
C GLU A 136 -12.51 3.38 -9.01
N GLY A 137 -13.35 3.15 -10.03
CA GLY A 137 -13.04 3.52 -11.41
C GLY A 137 -12.05 2.60 -12.14
N ALA A 138 -11.59 1.50 -11.53
CA ALA A 138 -10.71 0.50 -12.13
C ALA A 138 -11.26 -0.92 -11.91
N ASP A 139 -12.46 -1.18 -12.44
CA ASP A 139 -13.20 -2.43 -12.29
C ASP A 139 -12.45 -3.67 -12.84
N GLU A 140 -11.46 -3.47 -13.70
CA GLU A 140 -10.59 -4.52 -14.25
C GLU A 140 -9.44 -4.94 -13.32
N LEU A 141 -9.18 -4.18 -12.25
CA LEU A 141 -8.12 -4.45 -11.28
C LEU A 141 -8.73 -4.92 -9.95
N PRO A 142 -8.84 -6.25 -9.73
CA PRO A 142 -9.34 -6.75 -8.46
C PRO A 142 -8.38 -6.35 -7.33
N LEU A 143 -8.97 -5.87 -6.25
CA LEU A 143 -8.36 -5.61 -4.94
C LEU A 143 -8.45 -6.86 -4.06
N ALA A 144 -9.63 -7.47 -4.02
CA ALA A 144 -9.88 -8.67 -3.26
C ALA A 144 -10.92 -9.52 -3.97
N ARG A 145 -10.91 -10.83 -3.73
CA ARG A 145 -11.99 -11.72 -4.12
C ARG A 145 -12.35 -12.60 -2.95
N TYR A 146 -13.63 -12.75 -2.69
CA TYR A 146 -14.15 -13.79 -1.81
C TYR A 146 -14.83 -14.87 -2.65
N ASP A 147 -14.49 -16.13 -2.39
CA ASP A 147 -15.12 -17.27 -3.06
C ASP A 147 -15.93 -18.11 -2.05
N PRO A 148 -17.27 -18.21 -2.20
CA PRO A 148 -18.09 -18.96 -1.25
C PRO A 148 -17.84 -20.47 -1.29
N ALA A 149 -17.17 -20.99 -2.33
CA ALA A 149 -16.87 -22.41 -2.44
C ALA A 149 -15.78 -22.88 -1.48
N ASP A 150 -14.82 -22.01 -1.15
CA ASP A 150 -13.72 -22.29 -0.23
C ASP A 150 -13.75 -21.45 1.06
N ASP A 151 -14.70 -20.51 1.18
CA ASP A 151 -14.86 -19.59 2.32
C ASP A 151 -13.56 -18.83 2.63
N SER A 152 -12.92 -18.34 1.56
CA SER A 152 -11.65 -17.64 1.68
C SER A 152 -11.65 -16.31 0.94
N PHE A 153 -10.88 -15.36 1.48
CA PHE A 153 -10.52 -14.16 0.78
C PHE A 153 -9.15 -14.33 0.12
N ARG A 154 -9.03 -13.74 -1.06
CA ARG A 154 -7.76 -13.55 -1.75
C ARG A 154 -7.56 -12.07 -2.03
N LEU A 155 -6.49 -11.50 -1.47
CA LEU A 155 -6.06 -10.15 -1.80
C LEU A 155 -5.24 -10.13 -3.11
N PHE A 156 -5.41 -9.05 -3.83
CA PHE A 156 -4.74 -8.71 -5.07
C PHE A 156 -4.30 -7.25 -4.90
N GLY A 157 -3.00 -6.95 -4.81
CA GLY A 157 -2.61 -5.53 -4.63
C GLY A 157 -1.21 -5.26 -4.10
N THR A 158 -0.71 -6.00 -3.11
CA THR A 158 0.69 -5.83 -2.64
C THR A 158 1.69 -6.03 -3.78
N ARG A 159 1.41 -7.01 -4.64
CA ARG A 159 2.18 -7.22 -5.88
C ARG A 159 1.98 -6.12 -6.92
N LEU A 160 0.80 -5.50 -7.03
CA LEU A 160 0.58 -4.42 -8.01
C LEU A 160 1.34 -3.15 -7.62
N PHE A 161 1.34 -2.80 -6.32
CA PHE A 161 2.15 -1.70 -5.82
C PHE A 161 3.64 -1.97 -6.08
N VAL A 162 4.14 -3.14 -5.67
CA VAL A 162 5.55 -3.50 -5.87
C VAL A 162 5.91 -3.59 -7.34
N ASP A 163 5.08 -4.21 -8.19
CA ASP A 163 5.28 -4.25 -9.64
C ASP A 163 5.30 -2.82 -10.23
N THR A 164 4.47 -1.91 -9.71
CA THR A 164 4.51 -0.49 -10.10
C THR A 164 5.82 0.17 -9.67
N GLN A 165 6.35 -0.13 -8.48
CA GLN A 165 7.66 0.35 -8.05
C GLN A 165 8.79 -0.21 -8.92
N VAL A 166 8.73 -1.50 -9.28
CA VAL A 166 9.68 -2.15 -10.22
C VAL A 166 9.67 -1.40 -11.54
N VAL A 167 8.50 -1.23 -12.18
CA VAL A 167 8.37 -0.51 -13.44
C VAL A 167 8.85 0.94 -13.33
N SER A 168 8.56 1.61 -12.21
CA SER A 168 8.98 2.99 -11.98
C SER A 168 10.50 3.13 -11.87
N ILE A 169 11.16 2.19 -11.18
CA ILE A 169 12.63 2.16 -11.09
C ILE A 169 13.26 1.80 -12.44
N GLU A 170 12.72 0.81 -13.16
CA GLU A 170 13.17 0.46 -14.51
C GLU A 170 13.01 1.62 -15.50
N SER A 171 11.98 2.46 -15.33
CA SER A 171 11.75 3.65 -16.15
C SER A 171 12.82 4.74 -16.00
N LEU A 172 13.69 4.63 -14.98
CA LEU A 172 14.83 5.53 -14.84
C LEU A 172 15.89 5.30 -15.92
N VAL A 173 15.95 4.11 -16.53
CA VAL A 173 16.89 3.79 -17.60
C VAL A 173 16.72 4.74 -18.78
N GLY A 174 17.82 5.31 -19.26
CA GLY A 174 17.83 6.32 -20.32
C GLY A 174 17.74 7.76 -19.82
N ARG A 175 17.44 7.99 -18.53
CA ARG A 175 17.47 9.33 -17.93
C ARG A 175 18.87 9.71 -17.49
N ARG A 176 19.18 11.01 -17.44
CA ARG A 176 20.49 11.52 -17.01
C ARG A 176 20.38 12.15 -15.63
N VAL A 177 21.03 11.55 -14.63
CA VAL A 177 21.08 12.05 -13.26
C VAL A 177 22.01 13.27 -13.20
N ALA A 178 21.46 14.39 -12.73
CA ALA A 178 22.17 15.65 -12.56
C ALA A 178 22.70 15.83 -11.13
N SER A 179 21.93 15.44 -10.11
CA SER A 179 22.36 15.54 -8.72
C SER A 179 21.61 14.60 -7.78
N TRP A 180 22.23 14.34 -6.63
CA TRP A 180 21.67 13.60 -5.51
C TRP A 180 21.59 14.47 -4.26
N ALA A 181 20.54 14.30 -3.48
CA ALA A 181 20.44 14.86 -2.14
C ALA A 181 19.82 13.82 -1.20
N ALA A 182 20.08 13.93 0.10
CA ALA A 182 19.47 13.05 1.09
C ALA A 182 18.99 13.82 2.31
N VAL A 183 17.95 13.28 2.94
CA VAL A 183 17.67 13.50 4.35
C VAL A 183 18.40 12.40 5.11
N GLU A 184 19.67 12.63 5.38
CA GLU A 184 20.58 11.67 6.02
C GLU A 184 20.24 11.48 7.50
N MET A 185 20.37 10.25 7.97
CA MET A 185 20.14 9.83 9.34
C MET A 185 21.47 9.54 10.03
N ALA A 186 21.58 9.92 11.30
CA ALA A 186 22.71 9.61 12.14
C ALA A 186 22.71 8.12 12.52
N LEU A 187 23.91 7.56 12.68
CA LEU A 187 24.15 6.20 13.17
C LEU A 187 23.91 6.06 14.68
N ASP A 188 23.90 7.18 15.40
CA ASP A 188 23.71 7.23 16.84
C ASP A 188 22.96 8.52 17.20
N ASP A 189 22.02 8.42 18.15
CA ASP A 189 21.36 9.53 18.82
C ASP A 189 21.90 9.68 20.25
N PRO A 190 23.13 10.18 20.43
CA PRO A 190 23.58 10.46 21.76
C PRO A 190 22.77 11.66 22.25
N SER A 191 21.78 11.40 23.11
CA SER A 191 20.92 12.39 23.80
C SER A 191 21.61 13.65 24.35
N HIS A 192 22.95 13.65 24.44
CA HIS A 192 23.79 14.76 24.88
C HIS A 192 25.08 15.01 24.06
N ALA A 193 25.27 14.42 22.88
CA ALA A 193 26.45 14.67 22.01
C ALA A 193 26.06 14.99 20.56
N GLU A 194 27.04 15.37 19.74
CA GLU A 194 26.79 15.61 18.31
C GLU A 194 26.47 14.27 17.60
N PRO A 195 25.41 14.22 16.76
CA PRO A 195 25.05 13.03 16.01
C PRO A 195 26.20 12.59 15.10
N THR A 196 26.47 11.29 15.08
CA THR A 196 27.50 10.71 14.22
C THR A 196 26.85 10.18 12.95
N PHE A 197 27.34 10.58 11.79
CA PHE A 197 26.86 10.11 10.50
C PHE A 197 27.88 9.17 9.87
N ALA A 198 27.41 8.21 9.07
CA ALA A 198 28.30 7.33 8.33
C ALA A 198 29.16 8.13 7.34
N ASP A 199 30.41 7.70 7.12
CA ASP A 199 31.17 8.18 5.97
C ASP A 199 30.67 7.44 4.71
N PRO A 200 30.04 8.14 3.74
CA PRO A 200 29.54 7.53 2.52
C PRO A 200 30.63 6.90 1.65
N ALA A 201 31.86 7.41 1.73
CA ALA A 201 32.98 6.92 0.95
C ALA A 201 33.55 5.61 1.52
N GLU A 202 33.35 5.36 2.83
CA GLU A 202 33.84 4.17 3.49
C GLU A 202 32.78 3.07 3.60
N LEU A 203 31.49 3.45 3.67
CA LEU A 203 30.37 2.52 3.89
C LEU A 203 29.19 2.80 2.95
N CYS A 204 28.26 3.64 3.39
CA CYS A 204 27.04 4.01 2.68
C CYS A 204 26.45 5.30 3.26
N VAL A 205 25.47 5.86 2.57
CA VAL A 205 24.55 6.86 3.13
C VAL A 205 23.38 6.12 3.78
N GLN A 206 23.09 6.39 5.05
CA GLN A 206 21.79 6.03 5.65
C GLN A 206 20.89 7.26 5.59
N ALA A 207 19.72 7.13 4.98
CA ALA A 207 18.82 8.26 4.79
C ALA A 207 17.36 7.87 4.98
N LEU A 208 16.56 8.79 5.51
CA LEU A 208 15.10 8.68 5.49
C LEU A 208 14.56 8.79 4.06
N ALA A 209 15.24 9.60 3.25
CA ALA A 209 14.89 9.85 1.85
C ALA A 209 16.12 10.17 1.03
N LEU A 210 16.18 9.65 -0.20
CA LEU A 210 17.21 9.95 -1.19
C LEU A 210 16.56 10.53 -2.44
N ASP A 211 16.83 11.80 -2.70
CA ASP A 211 16.33 12.57 -3.84
C ASP A 211 17.29 12.45 -5.04
N VAL A 212 16.71 12.24 -6.23
CA VAL A 212 17.42 12.25 -7.51
C VAL A 212 16.82 13.34 -8.38
N ARG A 213 17.67 14.23 -8.90
CA ARG A 213 17.29 15.21 -9.92
C ARG A 213 17.91 14.84 -11.25
N PHE A 214 17.13 14.94 -12.32
CA PHE A 214 17.57 14.63 -13.68
C PHE A 214 17.85 15.90 -14.49
N GLU A 215 18.65 15.79 -15.55
CA GLU A 215 18.99 16.91 -16.44
C GLU A 215 17.76 17.50 -17.17
N ASP A 216 16.68 16.72 -17.31
CA ASP A 216 15.39 17.15 -17.88
C ASP A 216 14.53 17.99 -16.91
N GLY A 217 15.00 18.18 -15.67
CA GLY A 217 14.34 18.96 -14.63
C GLY A 217 13.34 18.17 -13.78
N ALA A 218 12.98 16.94 -14.17
CA ALA A 218 12.15 16.09 -13.31
C ALA A 218 12.98 15.50 -12.16
N SER A 219 12.28 15.02 -11.14
CA SER A 219 12.90 14.45 -9.94
C SER A 219 12.13 13.23 -9.45
N CYS A 220 12.81 12.37 -8.70
CA CYS A 220 12.19 11.31 -7.94
C CYS A 220 12.84 11.19 -6.57
N ARG A 221 12.15 10.51 -5.65
CA ARG A 221 12.64 10.25 -4.31
C ARG A 221 12.51 8.76 -4.00
N PHE A 222 13.62 8.15 -3.61
CA PHE A 222 13.61 6.86 -2.94
C PHE A 222 13.31 7.07 -1.46
N VAL A 223 12.30 6.37 -0.97
CA VAL A 223 11.95 6.24 0.46
C VAL A 223 11.71 4.78 0.77
N THR A 224 11.39 4.50 2.03
CA THR A 224 10.83 3.21 2.42
C THR A 224 9.31 3.31 2.61
N TYR A 225 8.62 2.20 2.39
CA TYR A 225 7.24 1.98 2.80
C TYR A 225 7.21 0.82 3.80
N GLN A 226 6.31 0.88 4.77
CA GLN A 226 6.17 -0.18 5.77
C GLN A 226 5.18 -1.26 5.28
N SER A 227 5.59 -2.52 5.31
CA SER A 227 4.73 -3.70 5.13
C SER A 227 4.50 -4.42 6.47
N ASP A 228 3.89 -5.60 6.46
CA ASP A 228 3.64 -6.40 7.67
C ASP A 228 4.92 -7.05 8.24
N GLU A 229 5.81 -7.47 7.35
CA GLU A 229 7.00 -8.27 7.70
C GLU A 229 8.24 -7.38 7.85
N ALA A 230 8.28 -6.27 7.11
CA ALA A 230 9.47 -5.45 6.95
C ALA A 230 9.11 -4.08 6.33
N TRP A 231 10.13 -3.32 5.98
CA TRP A 231 10.04 -2.16 5.11
C TRP A 231 10.57 -2.51 3.71
N GLY A 232 9.95 -1.96 2.67
CA GLY A 232 10.41 -2.04 1.29
C GLY A 232 10.77 -0.66 0.73
N LEU A 233 11.40 -0.61 -0.43
CA LEU A 233 11.73 0.59 -1.18
C LEU A 233 10.53 1.06 -2.01
N GLU A 234 10.30 2.37 -2.00
CA GLU A 234 9.32 3.07 -2.83
C GLU A 234 10.02 4.18 -3.61
N LEU A 235 9.66 4.32 -4.89
CA LEU A 235 10.06 5.43 -5.73
C LEU A 235 8.89 6.39 -5.97
N ARG A 236 8.98 7.60 -5.41
CA ARG A 236 8.00 8.66 -5.60
C ARG A 236 8.42 9.59 -6.73
N ALA A 237 7.62 9.67 -7.79
CA ALA A 237 7.82 10.62 -8.89
C ALA A 237 7.42 12.05 -8.47
N ASP A 238 8.13 13.05 -8.99
CA ASP A 238 7.85 14.47 -8.80
C ASP A 238 7.64 14.89 -7.33
N ALA A 239 8.27 14.16 -6.41
CA ALA A 239 8.25 14.50 -5.01
C ALA A 239 8.86 15.89 -4.84
N ALA A 240 8.04 16.85 -4.40
CA ALA A 240 8.54 18.17 -4.05
C ALA A 240 9.72 17.99 -3.08
N ALA A 241 10.78 18.78 -3.28
CA ALA A 241 11.75 18.98 -2.23
C ALA A 241 10.96 19.38 -0.96
N PRO A 242 11.34 18.91 0.23
CA PRO A 242 10.65 19.33 1.44
C PRO A 242 10.61 20.87 1.45
N ASP A 243 9.40 21.45 1.60
CA ASP A 243 9.15 22.87 1.33
C ASP A 243 10.01 23.81 2.20
N GLU A 244 10.59 23.30 3.30
CA GLU A 244 11.68 23.93 4.02
C GLU A 244 12.68 22.86 4.50
N PRO A 245 13.96 23.20 4.73
CA PRO A 245 14.82 22.41 5.59
C PRO A 245 14.17 22.41 6.97
N VAL A 246 13.28 21.43 7.19
CA VAL A 246 12.73 21.17 8.51
C VAL A 246 13.96 20.93 9.36
N SER A 247 14.21 21.85 10.29
CA SER A 247 15.16 21.68 11.37
C SER A 247 14.63 20.53 12.22
N TRP A 248 14.80 19.30 11.74
CA TRP A 248 14.67 18.09 12.53
C TRP A 248 15.77 18.18 13.58
N ALA A 249 15.44 18.75 14.74
CA ALA A 249 16.36 18.82 15.86
C ALA A 249 16.75 17.37 16.22
N GLY A 250 18.05 17.03 16.17
CA GLY A 250 18.56 15.71 16.52
C GLY A 250 19.32 15.03 15.39
N ILE A 251 18.87 13.83 15.00
CA ILE A 251 19.61 12.85 14.20
C ILE A 251 19.51 12.99 12.68
N TYR A 252 18.81 13.99 12.15
CA TYR A 252 18.63 14.14 10.71
C TYR A 252 19.39 15.36 10.17
N ARG A 253 19.94 15.24 8.97
CA ARG A 253 20.48 16.39 8.23
C ARG A 253 20.17 16.30 6.75
N GLN A 254 19.88 17.44 6.12
CA GLN A 254 19.79 17.52 4.68
C GLN A 254 21.17 17.83 4.10
N ARG A 255 21.62 17.05 3.10
CA ARG A 255 22.85 17.37 2.37
C ARG A 255 22.81 16.91 0.92
N GLU A 256 23.61 17.55 0.07
CA GLU A 256 23.92 17.04 -1.26
C GLU A 256 24.89 15.85 -1.16
N ILE A 257 24.67 14.82 -1.98
CA ILE A 257 25.45 13.58 -1.98
C ILE A 257 26.34 13.57 -3.21
N ASN A 258 27.53 14.15 -3.08
CA ASN A 258 28.47 14.30 -4.19
C ASN A 258 29.23 13.00 -4.51
N GLU A 259 29.15 12.02 -3.62
CA GLU A 259 29.86 10.74 -3.75
C GLU A 259 29.18 9.79 -4.77
N PHE A 260 27.87 9.98 -5.00
CA PHE A 260 27.07 9.17 -5.91
C PHE A 260 27.36 9.55 -7.38
N PRO A 261 27.28 8.59 -8.32
CA PRO A 261 27.52 8.87 -9.73
C PRO A 261 26.42 9.74 -10.35
N HIS A 262 26.82 10.63 -11.23
CA HIS A 262 25.96 11.41 -12.12
C HIS A 262 26.09 10.86 -13.55
N GLY A 263 25.12 11.15 -14.42
CA GLY A 263 25.17 10.71 -15.82
C GLY A 263 24.00 9.83 -16.25
N LEU A 264 24.16 9.12 -17.35
CA LEU A 264 23.10 8.28 -17.92
C LEU A 264 22.86 7.06 -17.04
N VAL A 265 21.61 6.81 -16.66
CA VAL A 265 21.19 5.53 -16.10
C VAL A 265 21.16 4.51 -17.25
N GLU A 266 22.14 3.62 -17.27
CA GLU A 266 22.34 2.60 -18.30
C GLU A 266 21.55 1.32 -18.02
N GLY A 267 21.25 1.06 -16.74
CA GLY A 267 20.53 -0.12 -16.30
C GLY A 267 19.93 0.05 -14.91
N ALA A 268 18.87 -0.71 -14.66
CA ALA A 268 18.23 -0.81 -13.36
C ALA A 268 17.87 -2.28 -13.13
N GLU A 269 18.20 -2.79 -11.96
CA GLU A 269 17.83 -4.13 -11.49
C GLU A 269 17.21 -3.99 -10.11
N VAL A 270 16.21 -4.81 -9.80
CA VAL A 270 15.52 -4.78 -8.51
C VAL A 270 15.45 -6.18 -7.93
N LEU A 271 15.47 -6.25 -6.59
CA LEU A 271 15.22 -7.49 -5.86
C LEU A 271 13.91 -7.35 -5.09
N VAL A 272 12.97 -8.24 -5.40
CA VAL A 272 11.74 -8.42 -4.63
C VAL A 272 11.93 -9.63 -3.73
N ALA A 273 11.73 -9.44 -2.44
CA ALA A 273 11.81 -10.46 -1.42
C ALA A 273 10.75 -11.56 -1.62
N SER A 274 10.97 -12.72 -1.00
CA SER A 274 10.04 -13.86 -1.11
C SER A 274 8.65 -13.59 -0.53
N TRP A 275 8.52 -12.66 0.43
CA TRP A 275 7.24 -12.20 0.98
C TRP A 275 6.61 -11.03 0.19
N GLY A 276 7.29 -10.54 -0.84
CA GLY A 276 6.70 -9.67 -1.85
C GLY A 276 7.17 -8.21 -1.84
N ASP A 277 8.00 -7.78 -0.89
CA ASP A 277 8.48 -6.39 -0.85
C ASP A 277 9.68 -6.13 -1.77
N LEU A 278 9.75 -4.93 -2.36
CA LEU A 278 10.94 -4.48 -3.09
C LEU A 278 12.04 -4.10 -2.09
N ILE A 279 13.09 -4.89 -1.95
CA ILE A 279 14.11 -4.68 -0.89
C ILE A 279 15.43 -4.11 -1.40
N GLU A 280 15.75 -4.29 -2.69
CA GLU A 280 16.96 -3.73 -3.30
C GLU A 280 16.65 -3.09 -4.65
N ALA A 281 17.34 -2.00 -4.97
CA ALA A 281 17.41 -1.42 -6.31
C ALA A 281 18.87 -1.13 -6.67
N ARG A 282 19.34 -1.66 -7.79
CA ARG A 282 20.68 -1.44 -8.34
C ARG A 282 20.57 -0.60 -9.60
N LEU A 283 21.28 0.52 -9.64
CA LEU A 283 21.33 1.42 -10.79
C LEU A 283 22.75 1.45 -11.35
N ALA A 284 22.90 1.23 -12.66
CA ALA A 284 24.14 1.45 -13.38
C ALA A 284 24.10 2.86 -14.00
N ILE A 285 25.03 3.73 -13.64
CA ILE A 285 25.06 5.15 -14.01
C ILE A 285 26.46 5.51 -14.53
N ASP A 286 26.57 5.81 -15.82
CA ASP A 286 27.84 6.08 -16.53
C ASP A 286 28.96 5.07 -16.15
N GLY A 287 28.64 3.77 -16.18
CA GLY A 287 29.57 2.69 -15.84
C GLY A 287 29.91 2.50 -14.35
N ARG A 288 29.24 3.23 -13.44
CA ARG A 288 29.34 3.03 -11.98
C ARG A 288 28.03 2.48 -11.43
N GLU A 289 28.10 1.66 -10.39
CA GLU A 289 26.90 1.11 -9.75
C GLU A 289 26.52 1.89 -8.48
N VAL A 290 25.23 2.04 -8.26
CA VAL A 290 24.62 2.44 -6.98
C VAL A 290 23.71 1.31 -6.54
N LEU A 291 23.86 0.86 -5.30
CA LEU A 291 22.95 -0.09 -4.67
C LEU A 291 22.16 0.62 -3.58
N LEU A 292 20.84 0.57 -3.68
CA LEU A 292 19.90 1.06 -2.69
C LEU A 292 19.24 -0.14 -2.01
N ILE A 293 19.11 -0.08 -0.69
CA ILE A 293 18.53 -1.15 0.12
C ILE A 293 17.55 -0.54 1.13
N ALA A 294 16.37 -1.12 1.30
CA ALA A 294 15.54 -0.84 2.48
C ALA A 294 16.18 -1.51 3.70
N GLY A 295 16.60 -0.73 4.69
CA GLY A 295 17.36 -1.22 5.84
C GLY A 295 17.96 -0.10 6.68
N GLU A 296 18.45 -0.43 7.87
CA GLU A 296 19.00 0.54 8.83
C GLU A 296 20.37 0.08 9.34
N LEU A 297 21.27 1.03 9.68
CA LEU A 297 22.51 0.72 10.38
C LEU A 297 22.41 1.05 11.87
N ASP A 298 22.79 0.08 12.68
CA ASP A 298 22.95 0.22 14.12
C ASP A 298 24.43 0.26 14.49
N LEU A 299 24.86 1.30 15.23
CA LEU A 299 26.15 1.29 15.92
C LEU A 299 26.00 0.61 17.29
N LEU A 300 26.45 -0.65 17.39
CA LEU A 300 26.41 -1.36 18.67
C LEU A 300 27.35 -0.70 19.70
N PRO A 301 27.12 -0.87 21.01
CA PRO A 301 28.03 -0.38 22.07
C PRO A 301 29.49 -0.86 21.96
N SER A 302 29.75 -1.90 21.17
CA SER A 302 31.09 -2.40 20.86
C SER A 302 31.83 -1.58 19.80
N GLY A 303 31.17 -0.62 19.16
CA GLY A 303 31.67 0.12 18.00
C GLY A 303 31.49 -0.61 16.66
N VAL A 304 30.87 -1.79 16.66
CA VAL A 304 30.58 -2.56 15.44
C VAL A 304 29.28 -2.07 14.83
N LEU A 305 29.32 -1.73 13.54
CA LEU A 305 28.13 -1.44 12.75
C LEU A 305 27.47 -2.74 12.30
N VAL A 306 26.15 -2.79 12.42
CA VAL A 306 25.30 -3.89 11.97
C VAL A 306 24.19 -3.32 11.11
N ALA A 307 23.86 -4.00 10.02
CA ALA A 307 22.76 -3.61 9.16
C ALA A 307 21.53 -4.50 9.40
N THR A 308 20.35 -3.91 9.42
CA THR A 308 19.07 -4.61 9.52
C THR A 308 18.35 -4.51 8.18
N TRP A 309 17.92 -5.65 7.63
CA TRP A 309 17.18 -5.69 6.37
C TRP A 309 15.74 -5.26 6.57
N GLY A 310 15.21 -4.54 5.56
CA GLY A 310 13.82 -4.16 5.51
C GLY A 310 13.42 -3.33 6.71
N ASP A 311 14.18 -2.26 6.95
CA ASP A 311 13.94 -1.31 8.02
C ASP A 311 13.65 0.09 7.46
N GLU A 312 13.33 1.05 8.33
CA GLU A 312 12.74 2.33 7.95
C GLU A 312 13.66 3.26 7.13
N SER A 313 14.95 2.96 7.02
CA SER A 313 15.90 3.77 6.28
C SER A 313 16.17 3.25 4.85
N VAL A 314 16.65 4.13 3.98
CA VAL A 314 17.28 3.82 2.70
C VAL A 314 18.79 3.82 2.89
N LEU A 315 19.43 2.67 2.67
CA LEU A 315 20.88 2.54 2.63
C LEU A 315 21.37 2.64 1.18
N GLY A 316 22.15 3.67 0.88
CA GLY A 316 22.70 3.90 -0.46
C GLY A 316 24.22 3.70 -0.52
N PHE A 317 24.66 2.72 -1.31
CA PHE A 317 26.05 2.30 -1.47
C PHE A 317 26.59 2.72 -2.84
N THR A 318 27.72 3.43 -2.87
CA THR A 318 28.44 3.79 -4.10
C THR A 318 29.40 2.70 -4.60
N ASP A 319 29.72 1.74 -3.72
CA ASP A 319 30.35 0.46 -4.04
C ASP A 319 29.48 -0.64 -3.45
N PRO A 320 28.74 -1.41 -4.27
CA PRO A 320 27.90 -2.50 -3.79
C PRO A 320 28.64 -3.56 -2.95
N ASN A 321 29.97 -3.67 -3.07
CA ASN A 321 30.76 -4.59 -2.24
C ASN A 321 30.82 -4.16 -0.77
N ASN A 322 30.56 -2.89 -0.46
CA ASN A 322 30.49 -2.42 0.93
C ASN A 322 29.28 -3.04 1.66
N ALA A 323 28.16 -3.26 0.97
CA ALA A 323 27.00 -3.94 1.54
C ALA A 323 27.35 -5.38 1.98
N GLU A 324 28.21 -6.09 1.24
CA GLU A 324 28.62 -7.46 1.58
C GLU A 324 29.56 -7.54 2.79
N ARG A 325 30.17 -6.43 3.19
CA ARG A 325 31.08 -6.36 4.36
C ARG A 325 30.35 -6.17 5.67
N LEU A 326 29.09 -5.72 5.62
CA LEU A 326 28.29 -5.46 6.81
C LEU A 326 27.72 -6.78 7.36
N PRO A 327 27.73 -6.98 8.68
CA PRO A 327 26.95 -8.04 9.28
C PRO A 327 25.46 -7.67 9.20
N TRP A 328 24.67 -8.50 8.54
CA TRP A 328 23.23 -8.27 8.33
C TRP A 328 22.36 -9.05 9.31
N ARG A 329 21.22 -8.45 9.70
CA ARG A 329 20.18 -9.05 10.54
C ARG A 329 18.82 -9.05 9.82
N PRO A 330 18.18 -10.23 9.69
CA PRO A 330 18.81 -11.55 9.62
C PRO A 330 19.80 -11.64 8.44
N SER A 331 20.54 -12.76 8.32
CA SER A 331 21.52 -12.90 7.24
C SER A 331 20.83 -12.88 5.87
N ARG A 332 21.53 -12.34 4.86
CA ARG A 332 21.00 -12.14 3.50
C ARG A 332 20.41 -13.39 2.84
N GLU A 333 20.93 -14.57 3.18
CA GLU A 333 20.42 -15.87 2.68
C GLU A 333 18.98 -16.18 3.10
N VAL A 334 18.47 -15.56 4.17
CA VAL A 334 17.08 -15.76 4.62
C VAL A 334 16.09 -15.06 3.67
N TRP A 335 16.58 -14.10 2.89
CA TRP A 335 15.75 -13.19 2.12
C TRP A 335 15.74 -13.46 0.60
N ARG A 336 16.64 -14.34 0.12
CA ARG A 336 16.65 -14.87 -1.26
C ARG A 336 15.85 -16.16 -1.35
#